data_AF-A0A523RJF6-F1
#
_entry.id   AF-A0A523RJF6-F1
#
_cell.length_a   1.000
_cell.length_b   1.000
_cell.length_c   1.000
_cell.angle_alpha   90.00
_cell.angle_beta   90.00
_cell.angle_gamma   90.00
#
_symmetry.space_group_name_H-M   'P 1'
#
loop_
_entity.id
_entity.type
_entity.pdbx_description
1 polymer ?
#
loop_
_entity_poly.entity_id
_entity_poly.type
_entity_poly.pdbx_seq_one_letter_code
_entity_poly.pdbx_strand_id
1 'polypeptide(L)'
;MKIKKQSTGYIMIFTLMLIALLTVLVSYLANRSTPYLSFINIVVQRKKAKLLGLGGIQMAMSQLASAESEKKKTAVPKEKEEKEKEKSEEQGKRLLQAILPSINRWQTVVLDEEKDGIEGKISFAITCEEGKIDINQIYDFESKKFVGEGEPEDDYKKIIQEFFAIVEKKIGGQKLFDALATFLKNRDYKLNDVTELLTIKAFEVFKNNIFYVPPQPEKEQPDRQQKATVYLTDIFTVWSGSKTVEPWLLSNSMCGLLNLEQAQAGDVEKRKSAVKKWLAAFKQTAKWDEDWDKMLEPVYGKNFNTIPKFIKPILSTKFGPTVFSVLSYGKVGEVTQRFLAIIEKEKPEQNGRAIVKLKKLYWL
;
A
#
# COMPACT_ATOMS: atom_id res chain seq x y z
N MET A 1 44.31 23.49 -84.88
CA MET A 1 43.11 22.97 -84.21
C MET A 1 43.36 23.01 -82.70
N LYS A 2 42.76 23.95 -81.95
CA LYS A 2 43.04 24.15 -80.51
C LYS A 2 42.36 23.04 -79.70
N ILE A 3 43.15 22.21 -79.01
CA ILE A 3 42.66 21.25 -78.03
C ILE A 3 42.19 22.04 -76.80
N LYS A 4 40.88 22.03 -76.52
CA LYS A 4 40.31 22.55 -75.28
C LYS A 4 40.87 21.72 -74.10
N LYS A 5 41.69 22.34 -73.26
CA LYS A 5 42.06 21.81 -71.94
C LYS A 5 40.78 21.82 -71.09
N GLN A 6 40.14 20.65 -70.92
CA GLN A 6 39.02 20.52 -70.00
C GLN A 6 39.53 20.69 -68.57
N SER A 7 38.95 21.64 -67.85
CA SER A 7 39.23 21.96 -66.45
C SER A 7 38.63 20.90 -65.52
N THR A 8 39.20 19.69 -65.51
CA THR A 8 38.73 18.54 -64.71
C THR A 8 38.98 18.68 -63.20
N GLY A 9 39.89 19.55 -62.77
CA GLY A 9 40.20 19.76 -61.34
C GLY A 9 39.05 20.39 -60.52
N TYR A 10 38.26 21.27 -61.13
CA TYR A 10 37.14 21.94 -60.43
C TYR A 10 35.98 20.99 -60.10
N ILE A 11 35.76 19.98 -60.94
CA ILE A 11 34.70 18.97 -60.73
C ILE A 11 35.02 18.13 -59.49
N MET A 12 36.30 17.79 -59.28
CA MET A 12 36.75 17.04 -58.10
C MET A 12 36.59 17.86 -56.81
N ILE A 13 36.96 19.14 -56.83
CA ILE A 13 36.81 20.03 -55.65
C ILE A 13 35.33 20.23 -55.31
N PHE A 14 34.48 20.45 -56.32
CA PHE A 14 33.05 20.64 -56.11
C PHE A 14 32.37 19.38 -55.56
N THR A 15 32.72 18.21 -56.09
CA THR A 15 32.19 16.92 -55.58
C THR A 15 32.64 16.64 -54.16
N LEU A 16 33.91 16.89 -53.81
CA LEU A 16 34.40 16.77 -52.43
C LEU A 16 33.70 17.74 -51.47
N MET A 17 33.47 18.98 -51.89
CA MET A 17 32.74 19.96 -51.09
C MET A 17 31.28 19.54 -50.86
N LEU A 18 30.62 18.98 -51.88
CA LEU A 18 29.25 18.48 -51.79
C LEU A 18 29.16 17.24 -50.87
N ILE A 19 30.13 16.33 -50.97
CA ILE A 19 30.24 15.17 -50.05
C ILE A 19 30.49 15.63 -48.62
N ALA A 20 31.39 16.60 -48.40
CA ALA A 20 31.64 17.15 -47.07
C ALA A 20 30.39 17.80 -46.48
N LEU A 21 29.66 18.59 -47.28
CA LEU A 21 28.41 19.23 -46.87
C LEU A 21 27.31 18.19 -46.54
N LEU A 22 27.16 17.14 -47.36
CA LEU A 22 26.25 16.03 -47.08
C LEU A 22 26.64 15.30 -45.80
N THR A 23 27.93 15.05 -45.58
CA THR A 23 28.43 14.38 -44.38
C THR A 23 28.11 15.20 -43.13
N VAL A 24 28.37 16.52 -43.17
CA VAL A 24 28.02 17.43 -42.06
C VAL A 24 26.52 17.43 -41.80
N LEU A 25 25.69 17.44 -42.84
CA LEU A 25 24.22 17.45 -42.71
C LEU A 25 23.72 16.12 -42.12
N VAL A 26 24.22 14.98 -42.59
CA VAL A 26 23.88 13.65 -42.06
C VAL A 26 24.36 13.51 -40.61
N SER A 27 25.59 13.93 -40.30
CA SER A 27 26.11 13.91 -38.93
C SER A 27 25.30 14.81 -38.00
N TYR A 28 24.90 16.00 -38.46
CA TYR A 28 24.05 16.91 -37.69
C TYR A 28 22.66 16.31 -37.42
N LEU A 29 22.02 15.73 -38.45
CA LEU A 29 20.74 15.04 -38.31
C LEU A 29 20.85 13.83 -37.38
N ALA A 30 21.87 12.98 -37.55
CA ALA A 30 22.08 11.81 -36.70
C ALA A 30 22.32 12.21 -35.24
N ASN A 31 23.18 13.20 -35.00
CA ASN A 31 23.49 13.66 -33.65
C ASN A 31 22.28 14.32 -32.96
N ARG A 32 21.37 14.94 -33.73
CA ARG A 32 20.13 15.52 -33.20
C ARG A 32 19.00 14.50 -33.02
N SER A 33 18.90 13.52 -33.91
CA SER A 33 17.85 12.49 -33.91
C SER A 33 18.08 11.41 -32.85
N THR A 34 19.33 10.99 -32.59
CA THR A 34 19.62 9.91 -31.63
C THR A 34 19.15 10.22 -30.20
N PRO A 35 19.42 11.41 -29.62
CA PRO A 35 18.86 11.78 -28.32
C PRO A 35 17.33 11.85 -28.33
N TYR A 36 16.74 12.33 -29.43
CA TYR A 36 15.29 12.45 -29.56
C TYR A 36 14.59 11.08 -29.61
N LEU A 37 15.14 10.11 -30.35
CA LEU A 37 14.64 8.73 -30.38
C LEU A 37 14.74 8.06 -29.02
N SER A 38 15.87 8.25 -28.32
CA SER A 38 16.06 7.73 -26.95
C SER A 38 15.04 8.33 -25.98
N PHE A 39 14.80 9.64 -26.08
CA PHE A 39 13.78 10.33 -25.30
C PHE A 39 12.38 9.80 -25.58
N ILE A 40 12.00 9.63 -26.85
CA ILE A 40 10.69 9.05 -27.23
C ILE A 40 10.53 7.67 -26.60
N ASN A 41 11.54 6.80 -26.71
CA ASN A 41 11.49 5.45 -26.15
C ASN A 41 11.26 5.48 -24.63
N ILE A 42 11.97 6.33 -23.90
CA ILE A 42 11.78 6.50 -22.45
C ILE A 42 10.38 7.03 -22.14
N VAL A 43 9.84 7.98 -22.91
CA VAL A 43 8.48 8.50 -22.72
C VAL A 43 7.43 7.42 -22.97
N VAL A 44 7.60 6.60 -24.01
CA VAL A 44 6.72 5.46 -24.31
C VAL A 44 6.78 4.44 -23.18
N GLN A 45 7.98 4.03 -22.75
CA GLN A 45 8.17 3.11 -21.61
C GLN A 45 7.54 3.66 -20.33
N ARG A 46 7.69 4.97 -20.05
CA ARG A 46 7.06 5.63 -18.90
C ARG A 46 5.54 5.58 -18.96
N LYS A 47 4.94 5.83 -20.13
CA LYS A 47 3.48 5.72 -20.32
C LYS A 47 2.99 4.28 -20.13
N LYS A 48 3.69 3.31 -20.72
CA LYS A 48 3.40 1.89 -20.57
C LYS A 48 3.49 1.45 -19.10
N ALA A 49 4.60 1.77 -18.42
CA ALA A 49 4.81 1.50 -17.00
C ALA A 49 3.75 2.17 -16.10
N LYS A 50 3.31 3.39 -16.43
CA LYS A 50 2.18 4.05 -15.75
C LYS A 50 0.89 3.25 -15.88
N LEU A 51 0.53 2.82 -17.09
CA LEU A 51 -0.67 2.00 -17.31
C LEU A 51 -0.60 0.67 -16.56
N LEU A 52 0.57 0.01 -16.56
CA LEU A 52 0.80 -1.21 -15.78
C LEU A 52 0.62 -0.98 -14.27
N GLY A 53 1.17 0.11 -13.74
CA GLY A 53 0.99 0.47 -12.32
C GLY A 53 -0.47 0.73 -11.96
N LEU A 54 -1.23 1.41 -12.82
CA LEU A 54 -2.67 1.57 -12.64
C LEU A 54 -3.42 0.23 -12.76
N GLY A 55 -2.96 -0.67 -13.62
CA GLY A 55 -3.48 -2.04 -13.75
C GLY A 55 -3.37 -2.84 -12.45
N GLY A 56 -2.26 -2.72 -11.73
CA GLY A 56 -2.12 -3.35 -10.41
C GLY A 56 -3.12 -2.84 -9.36
N ILE A 57 -3.52 -1.56 -9.43
CA ILE A 57 -4.59 -1.01 -8.59
C ILE A 57 -5.94 -1.65 -8.96
N GLN A 58 -6.23 -1.78 -10.26
CA GLN A 58 -7.46 -2.43 -10.73
C GLN A 58 -7.51 -3.91 -10.35
N MET A 59 -6.38 -4.62 -10.39
CA MET A 59 -6.28 -6.00 -9.91
C MET A 59 -6.62 -6.09 -8.42
N ALA A 60 -6.08 -5.19 -7.60
CA ALA A 60 -6.40 -5.15 -6.17
C ALA A 60 -7.88 -4.82 -5.90
N MET A 61 -8.45 -3.85 -6.64
CA MET A 61 -9.87 -3.53 -6.56
C MET A 61 -10.74 -4.73 -6.94
N SER A 62 -10.35 -5.49 -7.97
CA SER A 62 -11.04 -6.73 -8.35
C SER A 62 -10.96 -7.79 -7.24
N GLN A 63 -9.80 -7.98 -6.60
CA GLN A 63 -9.65 -8.92 -5.48
C GLN A 63 -10.60 -8.58 -4.32
N LEU A 64 -10.75 -7.29 -4.01
CA LEU A 64 -11.65 -6.82 -2.98
C LEU A 64 -13.14 -6.91 -3.37
N ALA A 65 -13.46 -6.70 -4.64
CA ALA A 65 -14.82 -6.79 -5.15
C ALA A 65 -15.33 -8.24 -5.29
N SER A 66 -14.47 -9.15 -5.75
CA SER A 66 -14.81 -10.57 -5.99
C SER A 66 -15.16 -11.35 -4.72
N ALA A 67 -14.72 -10.88 -3.54
CA ALA A 67 -15.05 -11.48 -2.26
C ALA A 67 -16.58 -11.55 -1.97
N GLU A 68 -17.41 -10.75 -2.65
CA GLU A 68 -18.85 -10.68 -2.38
C GLU A 68 -19.74 -11.31 -3.47
N SER A 69 -19.23 -11.59 -4.66
CA SER A 69 -20.07 -11.87 -5.84
C SER A 69 -20.62 -13.31 -5.98
N GLU A 70 -20.17 -14.28 -5.17
CA GLU A 70 -20.68 -15.66 -5.25
C GLU A 70 -21.85 -15.92 -4.29
N LYS A 71 -23.00 -15.28 -4.51
CA LYS A 71 -24.27 -15.76 -3.93
C LYS A 71 -25.11 -16.42 -5.01
N LYS A 72 -25.13 -17.76 -5.01
CA LYS A 72 -26.22 -18.53 -5.62
C LYS A 72 -27.52 -18.11 -4.94
N LYS A 73 -28.51 -17.75 -5.75
CA LYS A 73 -29.87 -17.41 -5.34
C LYS A 73 -30.53 -18.65 -4.76
N THR A 74 -30.60 -18.75 -3.43
CA THR A 74 -31.57 -19.64 -2.77
C THR A 74 -32.45 -18.77 -1.90
N ALA A 75 -33.67 -18.55 -2.36
CA ALA A 75 -34.71 -17.83 -1.65
C ALA A 75 -35.39 -18.77 -0.65
N VAL A 76 -35.30 -18.49 0.66
CA VAL A 76 -36.23 -18.98 1.67
C VAL A 76 -36.44 -17.90 2.74
N PRO A 77 -37.69 -17.51 3.06
CA PRO A 77 -38.00 -16.47 4.04
C PRO A 77 -38.16 -16.99 5.48
N LYS A 78 -37.92 -16.08 6.44
CA LYS A 78 -38.19 -16.11 7.91
C LYS A 78 -37.01 -16.51 8.81
N GLU A 79 -36.93 -15.85 9.97
CA GLU A 79 -35.80 -15.61 10.91
C GLU A 79 -34.84 -14.49 10.48
N LYS A 80 -35.05 -13.27 11.02
CA LYS A 80 -34.36 -12.04 10.57
C LYS A 80 -33.05 -11.73 11.31
N GLU A 81 -32.85 -12.18 12.55
CA GLU A 81 -31.65 -11.79 13.32
C GLU A 81 -30.52 -12.83 13.26
N GLU A 82 -30.81 -14.12 13.36
CA GLU A 82 -29.78 -15.17 13.24
C GLU A 82 -29.23 -15.26 11.80
N LYS A 83 -30.09 -15.13 10.78
CA LYS A 83 -29.67 -15.14 9.37
C LYS A 83 -28.85 -13.91 8.98
N GLU A 84 -29.06 -12.76 9.62
CA GLU A 84 -28.28 -11.55 9.31
C GLU A 84 -26.87 -11.63 9.90
N LYS A 85 -26.74 -12.21 11.10
CA LYS A 85 -25.45 -12.49 11.74
C LYS A 85 -24.64 -13.53 10.94
N GLU A 86 -25.26 -14.63 10.54
CA GLU A 86 -24.62 -15.68 9.74
C GLU A 86 -24.17 -15.16 8.37
N LYS A 87 -25.01 -14.33 7.72
CA LYS A 87 -24.71 -13.69 6.43
C LYS A 87 -23.55 -12.69 6.53
N SER A 88 -23.46 -11.94 7.63
CA SER A 88 -22.37 -10.98 7.86
C SER A 88 -21.04 -11.70 8.12
N GLU A 89 -21.07 -12.78 8.90
CA GLU A 89 -19.87 -13.57 9.22
C GLU A 89 -19.32 -14.27 7.98
N GLU A 90 -20.20 -14.82 7.13
CA GLU A 90 -19.80 -15.40 5.85
C GLU A 90 -19.15 -14.36 4.92
N GLN A 91 -19.68 -13.13 4.87
CA GLN A 91 -19.10 -12.03 4.11
C GLN A 91 -17.70 -11.65 4.64
N GLY A 92 -17.55 -11.55 5.96
CA GLY A 92 -16.26 -11.26 6.58
C GLY A 92 -15.22 -12.34 6.28
N LYS A 93 -15.62 -13.61 6.41
CA LYS A 93 -14.78 -14.76 6.11
C LYS A 93 -14.35 -14.81 4.64
N ARG A 94 -15.25 -14.52 3.70
CA ARG A 94 -14.92 -14.45 2.26
C ARG A 94 -13.94 -13.34 1.95
N LEU A 95 -14.11 -12.16 2.56
CA LEU A 95 -13.17 -11.05 2.43
C LEU A 95 -11.79 -11.47 2.93
N LEU A 96 -11.70 -12.01 4.14
CA LEU A 96 -10.44 -12.48 4.71
C LEU A 96 -9.79 -13.58 3.87
N GLN A 97 -10.58 -14.51 3.34
CA GLN A 97 -10.08 -15.57 2.47
C GLN A 97 -9.46 -15.00 1.18
N ALA A 98 -10.02 -13.93 0.63
CA ALA A 98 -9.49 -13.26 -0.55
C ALA A 98 -8.20 -12.48 -0.25
N ILE A 99 -8.12 -11.79 0.89
CA ILE A 99 -7.03 -10.82 1.15
C ILE A 99 -5.91 -11.32 2.07
N LEU A 100 -6.19 -12.15 3.09
CA LEU A 100 -5.16 -12.58 4.06
C LEU A 100 -3.94 -13.28 3.44
N PRO A 101 -4.06 -14.04 2.33
CA PRO A 101 -2.90 -14.64 1.68
C PRO A 101 -1.92 -13.60 1.13
N SER A 102 -2.41 -12.45 0.71
CA SER A 102 -1.64 -11.43 0.00
C SER A 102 -1.49 -10.10 0.76
N ILE A 103 -2.20 -9.91 1.87
CA ILE A 103 -2.12 -8.69 2.66
C ILE A 103 -0.69 -8.46 3.14
N ASN A 104 -0.26 -7.20 3.06
CA ASN A 104 1.08 -6.73 3.39
C ASN A 104 2.21 -7.41 2.58
N ARG A 105 1.92 -8.03 1.42
CA ARG A 105 2.89 -8.76 0.59
C ARG A 105 2.85 -8.33 -0.87
N TRP A 106 4.00 -8.48 -1.54
CA TRP A 106 4.06 -8.34 -2.99
C TRP A 106 3.34 -9.47 -3.70
N GLN A 107 2.43 -9.09 -4.60
CA GLN A 107 1.88 -9.91 -5.66
C GLN A 107 2.52 -9.45 -6.96
N THR A 108 3.06 -10.38 -7.75
CA THR A 108 3.75 -10.05 -9.00
C THR A 108 3.05 -10.74 -10.17
N VAL A 109 2.78 -9.96 -11.22
CA VAL A 109 2.35 -10.47 -12.52
C VAL A 109 3.39 -10.03 -13.55
N VAL A 110 3.97 -11.00 -14.25
CA VAL A 110 4.89 -10.76 -15.37
C VAL A 110 4.07 -10.88 -16.65
N LEU A 111 4.19 -9.87 -17.51
CA LEU A 111 3.51 -9.78 -18.80
C LEU A 111 4.51 -10.03 -19.91
N ASP A 112 4.06 -10.80 -20.89
CA ASP A 112 4.86 -11.24 -22.03
C ASP A 112 4.39 -10.54 -23.32
N GLU A 113 5.33 -10.09 -24.15
CA GLU A 113 4.97 -9.33 -25.35
C GLU A 113 4.16 -10.14 -26.36
N GLU A 114 4.42 -11.45 -26.49
CA GLU A 114 3.72 -12.29 -27.46
C GLU A 114 2.27 -12.57 -27.03
N LYS A 115 2.01 -12.70 -25.73
CA LYS A 115 0.70 -13.06 -25.19
C LYS A 115 -0.15 -11.84 -24.82
N ASP A 116 0.48 -10.85 -24.21
CA ASP A 116 -0.19 -9.70 -23.60
C ASP A 116 -0.03 -8.42 -24.43
N GLY A 117 0.78 -8.45 -25.50
CA GLY A 117 1.08 -7.29 -26.36
C GLY A 117 2.01 -6.26 -25.71
N ILE A 118 2.56 -6.57 -24.53
CA ILE A 118 3.48 -5.73 -23.79
C ILE A 118 4.38 -6.57 -22.89
N GLU A 119 5.69 -6.39 -23.01
CA GLU A 119 6.64 -6.89 -22.02
C GLU A 119 6.65 -5.97 -20.79
N GLY A 120 6.46 -6.53 -19.60
CA GLY A 120 6.53 -5.75 -18.37
C GLY A 120 6.24 -6.53 -17.11
N LYS A 121 6.27 -5.84 -15.98
CA LYS A 121 5.98 -6.42 -14.67
C LYS A 121 5.08 -5.49 -13.87
N ILE A 122 3.98 -6.06 -13.35
CA ILE A 122 3.13 -5.43 -12.34
C ILE A 122 3.51 -6.04 -10.99
N SER A 123 3.73 -5.21 -9.98
CA SER A 123 3.91 -5.66 -8.61
C SER A 123 3.04 -4.81 -7.70
N PHE A 124 2.14 -5.42 -6.94
CA PHE A 124 1.24 -4.68 -6.06
C PHE A 124 1.06 -5.37 -4.71
N ALA A 125 0.70 -4.59 -3.69
CA ALA A 125 0.44 -5.06 -2.35
C ALA A 125 -0.76 -4.33 -1.76
N ILE A 126 -1.58 -5.05 -1.00
CA ILE A 126 -2.77 -4.52 -0.34
C ILE A 126 -2.46 -4.42 1.16
N THR A 127 -2.80 -3.29 1.77
CA THR A 127 -2.82 -3.09 3.23
C THR A 127 -4.19 -2.55 3.64
N CYS A 128 -4.58 -2.67 4.91
CA CYS A 128 -5.84 -2.15 5.42
C CYS A 128 -5.60 -0.84 6.19
N GLU A 129 -6.44 0.18 5.97
CA GLU A 129 -6.34 1.44 6.71
C GLU A 129 -6.93 1.31 8.12
N GLU A 130 -7.98 0.51 8.31
CA GLU A 130 -8.47 0.15 9.66
C GLU A 130 -7.44 -0.69 10.44
N GLY A 131 -6.42 -1.24 9.80
CA GLY A 131 -5.27 -1.89 10.48
C GLY A 131 -4.26 -0.91 11.08
N LYS A 132 -4.53 0.40 11.02
CA LYS A 132 -3.65 1.51 11.42
C LYS A 132 -4.39 2.46 12.36
N ILE A 133 -3.65 3.35 13.03
CA ILE A 133 -4.23 4.36 13.92
C ILE A 133 -4.68 5.58 13.10
N ASP A 134 -5.97 5.93 13.13
CA ASP A 134 -6.48 7.12 12.44
C ASP A 134 -6.36 8.36 13.32
N ILE A 135 -5.43 9.26 12.95
CA ILE A 135 -5.12 10.48 13.71
C ILE A 135 -6.34 11.39 13.82
N ASN A 136 -7.17 11.44 12.77
CA ASN A 136 -8.34 12.31 12.73
C ASN A 136 -9.50 11.81 13.60
N GLN A 137 -9.44 10.56 14.06
CA GLN A 137 -10.49 9.95 14.88
C GLN A 137 -10.12 9.92 16.36
N ILE A 138 -8.82 9.90 16.67
CA ILE A 138 -8.31 9.88 18.05
C ILE A 138 -8.10 11.27 18.65
N TYR A 139 -8.15 12.33 17.82
CA TYR A 139 -7.99 13.71 18.25
C TYR A 139 -9.19 14.56 17.80
N ASP A 140 -9.74 15.31 18.75
CA ASP A 140 -10.83 16.25 18.52
C ASP A 140 -10.26 17.66 18.28
N PHE A 141 -10.39 18.14 17.03
CA PHE A 141 -9.87 19.44 16.59
C PHE A 141 -10.73 20.62 17.03
N GLU A 142 -11.98 20.38 17.45
CA GLU A 142 -12.87 21.41 18.00
C GLU A 142 -12.52 21.65 19.46
N SER A 143 -12.44 20.59 20.26
CA SER A 143 -12.10 20.69 21.69
C SER A 143 -10.60 20.76 21.98
N LYS A 144 -9.74 20.55 20.97
CA LYS A 144 -8.27 20.52 21.05
C LYS A 144 -7.74 19.52 22.07
N LYS A 145 -8.35 18.34 22.12
CA LYS A 145 -8.02 17.28 23.08
C LYS A 145 -8.01 15.92 22.40
N PHE A 146 -7.31 14.98 23.00
CA PHE A 146 -7.45 13.58 22.60
C PHE A 146 -8.82 13.07 23.05
N VAL A 147 -9.40 12.17 22.24
CA VAL A 147 -10.68 11.55 22.58
C VAL A 147 -10.54 10.79 23.91
N GLY A 148 -11.51 10.97 24.81
CA GLY A 148 -11.50 10.33 26.13
C GLY A 148 -10.37 10.77 27.05
N GLU A 149 -9.69 11.89 26.77
CA GLU A 149 -8.62 12.40 27.63
C GLU A 149 -9.10 12.60 29.07
N GLY A 150 -8.50 11.85 30.01
CA GLY A 150 -8.87 11.84 31.42
C GLY A 150 -9.78 10.68 31.84
N GLU A 151 -10.37 9.94 30.90
CA GLU A 151 -11.22 8.79 31.21
C GLU A 151 -10.39 7.54 31.55
N PRO A 152 -10.92 6.58 32.34
CA PRO A 152 -10.15 5.38 32.70
C PRO A 152 -9.92 4.39 31.55
N GLU A 153 -10.90 4.19 30.67
CA GLU A 153 -10.90 3.10 29.68
C GLU A 153 -10.55 3.55 28.25
N ASP A 154 -10.84 4.81 27.89
CA ASP A 154 -10.75 5.34 26.51
C ASP A 154 -9.78 6.54 26.37
N ASP A 155 -8.78 6.66 27.25
CA ASP A 155 -7.82 7.77 27.22
C ASP A 155 -6.81 7.62 26.09
N TYR A 156 -7.18 8.11 24.90
CA TYR A 156 -6.32 8.06 23.72
C TYR A 156 -5.02 8.82 23.91
N LYS A 157 -4.96 9.81 24.83
CA LYS A 157 -3.70 10.51 25.11
C LYS A 157 -2.68 9.55 25.71
N LYS A 158 -3.08 8.79 26.73
CA LYS A 158 -2.21 7.79 27.37
C LYS A 158 -1.85 6.66 26.40
N ILE A 159 -2.85 6.15 25.66
CA ILE A 159 -2.65 5.09 24.66
C ILE A 159 -1.57 5.51 23.64
N ILE A 160 -1.70 6.72 23.10
CA ILE A 160 -0.79 7.23 22.07
C ILE A 160 0.58 7.59 22.65
N GLN A 161 0.63 8.09 23.88
CA GLN A 161 1.90 8.33 24.59
C GLN A 161 2.70 7.03 24.79
N GLU A 162 2.04 5.96 25.24
CA GLU A 162 2.68 4.63 25.37
C GLU A 162 3.07 4.04 24.01
N PHE A 163 2.20 4.22 23.00
CA PHE A 163 2.51 3.81 21.63
C PHE A 163 3.77 4.49 21.10
N PHE A 164 3.90 5.81 21.25
CA PHE A 164 5.09 6.55 20.83
C PHE A 164 6.34 6.15 21.61
N ALA A 165 6.25 5.78 22.89
CA ALA A 165 7.39 5.26 23.63
C ALA A 165 7.96 3.98 22.98
N ILE A 166 7.10 3.12 22.42
CA ILE A 166 7.54 1.94 21.66
C ILE A 166 8.13 2.33 20.30
N VAL A 167 7.53 3.30 19.61
CA VAL A 167 8.05 3.81 18.34
C VAL A 167 9.47 4.36 18.55
N GLU A 168 9.67 5.26 19.52
CA GLU A 168 10.96 5.84 19.86
C GLU A 168 12.00 4.77 20.21
N LYS A 169 11.61 3.75 20.96
CA LYS A 169 12.50 2.62 21.29
C LYS A 169 12.93 1.83 20.05
N LYS A 170 12.06 1.66 19.05
CA LYS A 170 12.33 0.82 17.88
C LYS A 170 13.06 1.55 16.76
N ILE A 171 12.60 2.74 16.39
CA ILE A 171 13.16 3.50 15.26
C ILE A 171 14.03 4.69 15.68
N GLY A 172 14.07 5.02 16.97
CA GLY A 172 14.71 6.24 17.47
C GLY A 172 13.78 7.45 17.42
N GLY A 173 14.36 8.63 17.61
CA GLY A 173 13.61 9.87 17.80
C GLY A 173 13.47 10.22 19.28
N GLN A 174 13.08 11.45 19.54
CA GLN A 174 12.85 11.95 20.89
C GLN A 174 11.64 12.87 20.88
N LYS A 175 10.76 12.70 21.88
CA LYS A 175 9.58 13.54 22.10
C LYS A 175 8.60 13.54 20.92
N LEU A 176 8.44 12.40 20.25
CA LEU A 176 7.52 12.23 19.12
C LEU A 176 6.08 12.54 19.54
N PHE A 177 5.67 12.04 20.71
CA PHE A 177 4.34 12.32 21.26
C PHE A 177 4.12 13.81 21.53
N ASP A 178 5.03 14.46 22.26
CA ASP A 178 4.91 15.88 22.60
C ASP A 178 4.86 16.76 21.34
N ALA A 179 5.67 16.40 20.34
CA ALA A 179 5.71 17.10 19.06
C ALA A 179 4.39 16.91 18.28
N LEU A 180 3.83 15.70 18.26
CA LEU A 180 2.51 15.44 17.66
C LEU A 180 1.41 16.21 18.40
N ALA A 181 1.36 16.12 19.73
CA ALA A 181 0.33 16.78 20.54
C ALA A 181 0.36 18.31 20.34
N THR A 182 1.56 18.90 20.30
CA THR A 182 1.74 20.33 20.01
C THR A 182 1.27 20.68 18.60
N PHE A 183 1.63 19.86 17.60
CA PHE A 183 1.21 20.05 16.22
C PHE A 183 -0.31 20.01 16.08
N LEU A 184 -0.98 19.01 16.67
CA LEU A 184 -2.44 18.87 16.62
C LEU A 184 -3.16 20.00 17.36
N LYS A 185 -2.63 20.45 18.50
CA LYS A 185 -3.20 21.57 19.28
C LYS A 185 -3.20 22.89 18.51
N ASN A 186 -2.17 23.13 17.71
CA ASN A 186 -2.03 24.35 16.93
C ASN A 186 -2.82 24.35 15.62
N ARG A 187 -3.53 23.27 15.29
CA ARG A 187 -4.29 23.13 14.04
C ARG A 187 -5.78 23.29 14.25
N ASP A 188 -6.42 24.02 13.36
CA ASP A 188 -7.88 24.24 13.37
C ASP A 188 -8.69 23.27 12.50
N TYR A 189 -8.01 22.39 11.79
CA TYR A 189 -8.64 21.44 10.89
C TYR A 189 -7.90 20.10 10.91
N LYS A 190 -8.66 19.06 10.57
CA LYS A 190 -8.21 17.67 10.42
C LYS A 190 -7.02 17.59 9.45
N LEU A 191 -6.21 16.55 9.60
CA LEU A 191 -5.16 16.27 8.63
C LEU A 191 -5.80 15.82 7.32
N ASN A 192 -5.30 16.33 6.20
CA ASN A 192 -5.65 15.83 4.88
C ASN A 192 -4.77 14.64 4.50
N ASP A 193 -3.56 14.57 5.07
CA ASP A 193 -2.58 13.53 4.79
C ASP A 193 -1.67 13.26 6.00
N VAL A 194 -1.26 12.00 6.19
CA VAL A 194 -0.32 11.61 7.26
C VAL A 194 1.07 12.22 7.03
N THR A 195 1.46 12.44 5.77
CA THR A 195 2.75 13.07 5.42
C THR A 195 2.88 14.50 5.90
N GLU A 196 1.79 15.17 6.29
CA GLU A 196 1.85 16.47 6.96
C GLU A 196 2.66 16.41 8.27
N LEU A 197 2.76 15.25 8.91
CA LEU A 197 3.60 15.05 10.09
C LEU A 197 5.10 15.23 9.79
N LEU A 198 5.54 15.08 8.54
CA LEU A 198 6.94 15.30 8.16
C LEU A 198 7.36 16.78 8.22
N THR A 199 6.40 17.70 8.35
CA THR A 199 6.68 19.12 8.64
C THR A 199 7.20 19.32 10.07
N ILE A 200 7.00 18.33 10.95
CA ILE A 200 7.47 18.33 12.33
C ILE A 200 8.89 17.75 12.36
N LYS A 201 9.87 18.53 12.83
CA LYS A 201 11.28 18.09 12.91
C LYS A 201 11.47 16.75 13.63
N ALA A 202 10.69 16.48 14.68
CA ALA A 202 10.79 15.22 15.42
C ALA A 202 10.47 13.99 14.54
N PHE A 203 9.62 14.14 13.52
CA PHE A 203 9.22 13.07 12.60
C PHE A 203 10.21 12.84 11.45
N GLU A 204 11.35 13.56 11.39
CA GLU A 204 12.41 13.31 10.42
C GLU A 204 12.99 11.89 10.50
N VAL A 205 12.79 11.19 11.62
CA VAL A 205 13.14 9.76 11.77
C VAL A 205 12.48 8.87 10.71
N PHE A 206 11.35 9.32 10.14
CA PHE A 206 10.62 8.64 9.08
C PHE A 206 11.03 9.07 7.66
N LYS A 207 11.98 9.99 7.47
CA LYS A 207 12.29 10.56 6.14
C LYS A 207 12.60 9.54 5.05
N ASN A 208 13.17 8.39 5.43
CA ASN A 208 13.50 7.29 4.51
C ASN A 208 12.43 6.18 4.50
N ASN A 209 11.48 6.21 5.44
CA ASN A 209 10.47 5.19 5.67
C ASN A 209 9.07 5.83 5.74
N ILE A 210 8.74 6.65 4.73
CA ILE A 210 7.44 7.33 4.66
C ILE A 210 6.36 6.33 4.26
N PHE A 211 6.49 5.77 3.06
CA PHE A 211 5.52 4.85 2.47
C PHE A 211 5.92 3.40 2.69
N TYR A 212 4.95 2.56 3.05
CA TYR A 212 5.15 1.13 3.22
C TYR A 212 5.82 0.50 1.99
N VAL A 213 6.78 -0.40 2.23
CA VAL A 213 7.33 -1.29 1.22
C VAL A 213 7.27 -2.71 1.77
N PRO A 214 6.52 -3.63 1.12
CA PRO A 214 6.48 -5.02 1.53
C PRO A 214 7.86 -5.69 1.48
N PRO A 215 8.11 -6.65 2.38
CA PRO A 215 9.39 -7.36 2.43
C PRO A 215 9.65 -8.08 1.11
N GLN A 216 10.91 -8.04 0.68
CA GLN A 216 11.38 -8.74 -0.51
C GLN A 216 12.09 -10.03 -0.08
N PRO A 217 12.03 -11.09 -0.91
CA PRO A 217 12.82 -12.30 -0.64
C PRO A 217 14.29 -11.91 -0.61
N GLU A 218 14.99 -12.31 0.45
CA GLU A 218 16.40 -11.96 0.64
C GLU A 218 17.22 -12.48 -0.53
N LYS A 219 17.98 -11.58 -1.16
CA LYS A 219 19.17 -11.96 -1.89
C LYS A 219 20.29 -12.13 -0.86
N GLU A 220 20.54 -13.38 -0.46
CA GLU A 220 21.84 -13.90 -0.01
C GLU A 220 22.47 -13.39 1.31
N GLN A 221 21.73 -12.96 2.35
CA GLN A 221 22.32 -12.79 3.69
C GLN A 221 21.40 -13.28 4.83
N PRO A 222 21.47 -14.59 5.20
CA PRO A 222 20.59 -15.21 6.19
C PRO A 222 20.83 -14.80 7.65
N ASP A 223 21.90 -14.05 7.96
CA ASP A 223 22.32 -13.75 9.35
C ASP A 223 21.96 -12.35 9.86
N ARG A 224 21.30 -11.50 9.06
CA ARG A 224 20.75 -10.24 9.58
C ARG A 224 19.29 -10.47 9.92
N GLN A 225 18.99 -10.69 11.21
CA GLN A 225 17.65 -10.42 11.73
C GLN A 225 17.24 -9.03 11.23
N GLN A 226 16.38 -8.97 10.21
CA GLN A 226 15.88 -7.71 9.68
C GLN A 226 15.17 -7.01 10.83
N LYS A 227 15.82 -5.99 11.38
CA LYS A 227 15.16 -5.10 12.33
C LYS A 227 13.93 -4.56 11.63
N ALA A 228 12.75 -4.90 12.16
CA ALA A 228 11.46 -4.53 11.58
C ALA A 228 11.45 -3.05 11.16
N THR A 229 11.39 -2.79 9.86
CA THR A 229 11.24 -1.42 9.35
C THR A 229 9.81 -0.96 9.61
N VAL A 230 9.67 0.18 10.26
CA VAL A 230 8.39 0.81 10.58
C VAL A 230 8.22 2.01 9.65
N TYR A 231 7.08 2.08 8.98
CA TYR A 231 6.77 3.13 8.01
C TYR A 231 5.68 4.07 8.52
N LEU A 232 5.81 5.37 8.24
CA LEU A 232 4.88 6.39 8.73
C LEU A 232 3.44 6.14 8.27
N THR A 233 3.22 5.94 6.97
CA THR A 233 1.88 5.69 6.40
C THR A 233 1.37 4.27 6.67
N ASP A 234 2.15 3.46 7.37
CA ASP A 234 1.77 2.09 7.73
C ASP A 234 1.43 1.98 9.22
N ILE A 235 1.81 2.95 10.06
CA ILE A 235 1.35 3.03 11.46
C ILE A 235 0.15 3.96 11.62
N PHE A 236 0.09 5.02 10.82
CA PHE A 236 -0.96 6.03 10.88
C PHE A 236 -1.76 6.09 9.58
N THR A 237 -3.00 6.52 9.72
CA THR A 237 -3.90 6.88 8.62
C THR A 237 -4.71 8.13 8.97
N VAL A 238 -5.42 8.66 7.98
CA VAL A 238 -6.46 9.69 8.11
C VAL A 238 -7.77 9.25 7.41
N TRP A 239 -7.81 8.00 6.93
CA TRP A 239 -8.79 7.52 5.96
C TRP A 239 -9.75 6.47 6.51
N SER A 240 -9.43 5.81 7.64
CA SER A 240 -10.21 4.66 8.11
C SER A 240 -11.58 5.08 8.64
N GLY A 241 -11.70 6.29 9.18
CA GLY A 241 -12.94 6.76 9.79
C GLY A 241 -13.29 6.05 11.10
N SER A 242 -12.39 5.22 11.63
CA SER A 242 -12.57 4.48 12.88
C SER A 242 -11.58 4.94 13.96
N LYS A 243 -12.03 4.93 15.22
CA LYS A 243 -11.18 5.12 16.40
C LYS A 243 -10.40 3.86 16.76
N THR A 244 -10.93 2.70 16.35
CA THR A 244 -10.38 1.38 16.65
C THR A 244 -9.57 0.82 15.49
N VAL A 245 -8.73 -0.17 15.80
CA VAL A 245 -7.84 -0.87 14.87
C VAL A 245 -8.36 -2.29 14.64
N GLU A 246 -8.46 -2.72 13.38
CA GLU A 246 -8.92 -4.04 12.95
C GLU A 246 -7.85 -5.13 13.18
N PRO A 247 -8.03 -6.02 14.18
CA PRO A 247 -6.97 -6.96 14.56
C PRO A 247 -6.70 -8.04 13.52
N TRP A 248 -7.67 -8.38 12.66
CA TRP A 248 -7.42 -9.33 11.57
C TRP A 248 -6.50 -8.78 10.48
N LEU A 249 -6.37 -7.46 10.38
CA LEU A 249 -5.72 -6.78 9.27
C LEU A 249 -4.67 -5.76 9.73
N LEU A 250 -4.01 -6.03 10.86
CA LEU A 250 -2.93 -5.18 11.35
C LEU A 250 -1.90 -4.93 10.25
N SER A 251 -1.48 -3.68 10.14
CA SER A 251 -0.42 -3.33 9.21
C SER A 251 0.91 -4.00 9.61
N ASN A 252 1.83 -4.12 8.66
CA ASN A 252 3.10 -4.78 8.93
C ASN A 252 3.94 -4.02 9.96
N SER A 253 3.87 -2.69 9.93
CA SER A 253 4.55 -1.82 10.90
C SER A 253 3.93 -1.91 12.29
N MET A 254 2.59 -2.01 12.38
CA MET A 254 1.92 -2.28 13.66
C MET A 254 2.35 -3.64 14.24
N CYS A 255 2.41 -4.69 13.41
CA CYS A 255 2.96 -5.98 13.84
C CYS A 255 4.41 -5.84 14.35
N GLY A 256 5.25 -5.12 13.60
CA GLY A 256 6.64 -4.86 13.98
C GLY A 256 6.78 -4.11 15.32
N LEU A 257 5.93 -3.11 15.58
CA LEU A 257 5.92 -2.35 16.82
C LEU A 257 5.46 -3.20 18.01
N LEU A 258 4.44 -4.04 17.82
CA LEU A 258 3.89 -4.91 18.86
C LEU A 258 4.67 -6.22 19.04
N ASN A 259 5.75 -6.42 18.27
CA ASN A 259 6.54 -7.66 18.20
C ASN A 259 5.67 -8.88 17.85
N LEU A 260 4.71 -8.71 16.95
CA LEU A 260 3.90 -9.78 16.35
C LEU A 260 4.61 -10.33 15.11
N GLU A 261 4.24 -11.53 14.68
CA GLU A 261 4.71 -12.08 13.41
C GLU A 261 4.36 -11.14 12.25
N GLN A 262 5.39 -10.76 11.49
CA GLN A 262 5.27 -9.85 10.37
C GLN A 262 5.04 -10.60 9.07
N ALA A 263 4.62 -9.87 8.04
CA ALA A 263 4.58 -10.43 6.70
C ALA A 263 5.98 -10.85 6.28
N GLN A 264 6.12 -12.09 5.82
CA GLN A 264 7.35 -12.60 5.21
C GLN A 264 7.19 -12.62 3.69
N ALA A 265 8.30 -12.38 2.98
CA ALA A 265 8.41 -12.72 1.58
C ALA A 265 8.31 -14.25 1.45
N GLY A 266 7.41 -14.74 0.60
CA GLY A 266 7.21 -16.18 0.50
C GLY A 266 6.05 -16.60 -0.37
N ASP A 267 5.89 -17.91 -0.45
CA ASP A 267 4.92 -18.60 -1.29
C ASP A 267 3.48 -18.36 -0.82
N VAL A 268 2.73 -17.62 -1.62
CA VAL A 268 1.31 -17.29 -1.40
C VAL A 268 0.47 -18.57 -1.25
N GLU A 269 0.83 -19.69 -1.88
CA GLU A 269 0.07 -20.94 -1.82
C GLU A 269 0.16 -21.62 -0.45
N LYS A 270 1.34 -21.60 0.18
CA LYS A 270 1.50 -22.06 1.56
C LYS A 270 0.63 -21.24 2.50
N ARG A 271 0.60 -19.92 2.32
CA ARG A 271 -0.22 -19.03 3.13
C ARG A 271 -1.71 -19.22 2.88
N LYS A 272 -2.16 -19.44 1.64
CA LYS A 272 -3.57 -19.79 1.32
C LYS A 272 -4.04 -21.00 2.12
N SER A 273 -3.20 -22.01 2.27
CA SER A 273 -3.52 -23.21 3.05
C SER A 273 -3.63 -22.94 4.55
N ALA A 274 -2.75 -22.10 5.10
CA ALA A 274 -2.81 -21.66 6.50
C ALA A 274 -4.05 -20.80 6.78
N VAL A 275 -4.37 -19.86 5.88
CA VAL A 275 -5.55 -18.98 5.98
C VAL A 275 -6.84 -19.78 6.09
N LYS A 276 -7.00 -20.87 5.33
CA LYS A 276 -8.18 -21.74 5.46
C LYS A 276 -8.35 -22.30 6.88
N LYS A 277 -7.25 -22.62 7.56
CA LYS A 277 -7.28 -23.12 8.95
C LYS A 277 -7.59 -21.99 9.94
N TRP A 278 -6.95 -20.82 9.78
CA TRP A 278 -7.19 -19.66 10.64
C TRP A 278 -8.65 -19.21 10.61
N LEU A 279 -9.26 -19.21 9.43
CA LEU A 279 -10.65 -18.81 9.24
C LEU A 279 -11.69 -19.83 9.72
N ALA A 280 -11.27 -21.00 10.21
CA ALA A 280 -12.18 -21.93 10.86
C ALA A 280 -12.71 -21.38 12.21
N ALA A 281 -11.89 -20.58 12.91
CA ALA A 281 -12.24 -19.98 14.19
C ALA A 281 -12.77 -18.54 14.07
N PHE A 282 -12.92 -18.01 12.85
CA PHE A 282 -13.36 -16.64 12.61
C PHE A 282 -14.73 -16.36 13.24
N LYS A 283 -14.87 -15.17 13.82
CA LYS A 283 -16.13 -14.61 14.32
C LYS A 283 -16.25 -13.17 13.85
N GLN A 284 -17.46 -12.77 13.47
CA GLN A 284 -17.72 -11.37 13.08
C GLN A 284 -17.58 -10.40 14.26
N THR A 285 -18.00 -10.84 15.45
CA THR A 285 -17.85 -10.09 16.70
C THR A 285 -17.02 -10.93 17.66
N ALA A 286 -15.92 -10.37 18.16
CA ALA A 286 -14.96 -11.04 19.02
C ALA A 286 -14.91 -10.39 20.41
N LYS A 287 -14.67 -11.22 21.42
CA LYS A 287 -14.23 -10.82 22.75
C LYS A 287 -12.77 -11.17 22.88
N TRP A 288 -11.88 -10.19 22.71
CA TRP A 288 -10.46 -10.49 22.48
C TRP A 288 -9.76 -11.20 23.63
N ASP A 289 -10.23 -11.00 24.86
CA ASP A 289 -9.79 -11.74 26.04
C ASP A 289 -10.08 -13.25 25.97
N GLU A 290 -11.18 -13.65 25.33
CA GLU A 290 -11.59 -15.06 25.18
C GLU A 290 -11.17 -15.66 23.82
N ASP A 291 -11.14 -14.83 22.77
CA ASP A 291 -11.13 -15.28 21.37
C ASP A 291 -9.77 -15.14 20.68
N TRP A 292 -8.90 -14.23 21.15
CA TRP A 292 -7.64 -13.91 20.47
C TRP A 292 -6.74 -15.12 20.28
N ASP A 293 -6.52 -15.91 21.33
CA ASP A 293 -5.59 -17.05 21.28
C ASP A 293 -6.08 -18.14 20.30
N LYS A 294 -7.40 -18.24 20.08
CA LYS A 294 -7.97 -19.17 19.09
C LYS A 294 -7.92 -18.60 17.67
N MET A 295 -8.12 -17.29 17.53
CA MET A 295 -8.31 -16.64 16.22
C MET A 295 -7.02 -16.08 15.63
N LEU A 296 -6.23 -15.38 16.43
CA LEU A 296 -5.15 -14.48 16.00
C LEU A 296 -3.76 -14.90 16.48
N GLU A 297 -3.63 -15.68 17.55
CA GLU A 297 -2.34 -16.28 17.91
C GLU A 297 -1.75 -17.12 16.76
N PRO A 298 -2.52 -17.95 16.01
CA PRO A 298 -1.99 -18.64 14.83
C PRO A 298 -1.54 -17.72 13.68
N VAL A 299 -1.98 -16.46 13.68
CA VAL A 299 -1.68 -15.46 12.64
C VAL A 299 -0.45 -14.63 13.03
N TYR A 300 -0.32 -14.32 14.32
CA TYR A 300 0.67 -13.36 14.85
C TYR A 300 1.72 -13.98 15.78
N GLY A 301 1.62 -15.28 16.09
CA GLY A 301 2.55 -16.00 16.93
C GLY A 301 2.58 -15.55 18.39
N LYS A 302 1.54 -14.85 18.86
CA LYS A 302 1.46 -14.31 20.22
C LYS A 302 0.07 -14.39 20.83
N ASN A 303 0.04 -14.78 22.11
CA ASN A 303 -1.16 -14.76 22.92
C ASN A 303 -1.57 -13.32 23.33
N PHE A 304 -2.83 -13.15 23.72
CA PHE A 304 -3.41 -11.85 24.06
C PHE A 304 -2.74 -11.18 25.26
N ASN A 305 -2.27 -11.97 26.21
CA ASN A 305 -1.67 -11.46 27.45
C ASN A 305 -0.28 -10.86 27.25
N THR A 306 0.43 -11.27 26.20
CA THR A 306 1.76 -10.72 25.84
C THR A 306 1.69 -9.40 25.07
N ILE A 307 0.50 -9.02 24.61
CA ILE A 307 0.29 -7.78 23.86
C ILE A 307 0.24 -6.61 24.85
N PRO A 308 0.88 -5.47 24.55
CA PRO A 308 0.86 -4.30 25.42
C PRO A 308 -0.56 -3.89 25.82
N LYS A 309 -0.78 -3.61 27.11
CA LYS A 309 -2.12 -3.33 27.66
C LYS A 309 -2.79 -2.14 26.99
N PHE A 310 -2.03 -1.10 26.63
CA PHE A 310 -2.57 0.12 26.02
C PHE A 310 -3.25 -0.11 24.66
N ILE A 311 -2.91 -1.17 23.92
CA ILE A 311 -3.54 -1.40 22.59
C ILE A 311 -4.89 -2.09 22.73
N LYS A 312 -5.12 -2.83 23.82
CA LYS A 312 -6.29 -3.69 23.98
C LYS A 312 -7.63 -2.93 23.87
N PRO A 313 -7.80 -1.73 24.47
CA PRO A 313 -9.06 -0.98 24.38
C PRO A 313 -9.38 -0.52 22.95
N ILE A 314 -8.36 -0.34 22.10
CA ILE A 314 -8.56 0.17 20.75
C ILE A 314 -8.70 -0.92 19.70
N LEU A 315 -8.69 -2.20 20.07
CA LEU A 315 -8.92 -3.30 19.13
C LEU A 315 -10.41 -3.37 18.78
N SER A 316 -10.75 -3.28 17.50
CA SER A 316 -12.14 -3.41 17.04
C SER A 316 -12.70 -4.75 17.43
N THR A 317 -13.84 -4.79 18.11
CA THR A 317 -14.53 -6.04 18.46
C THR A 317 -15.45 -6.53 17.35
N LYS A 318 -15.75 -5.68 16.35
CA LYS A 318 -16.61 -6.02 15.21
C LYS A 318 -15.80 -5.92 13.93
N PHE A 319 -15.66 -7.04 13.24
CA PHE A 319 -15.04 -7.08 11.93
C PHE A 319 -15.85 -6.22 10.96
N GLY A 320 -15.20 -5.38 10.17
CA GLY A 320 -15.88 -4.55 9.18
C GLY A 320 -15.00 -3.58 8.41
N PRO A 321 -13.79 -3.97 7.96
CA PRO A 321 -12.89 -3.08 7.23
C PRO A 321 -13.49 -2.69 5.88
N THR A 322 -13.37 -1.41 5.54
CA THR A 322 -13.89 -0.81 4.32
C THR A 322 -12.82 -0.09 3.52
N VAL A 323 -11.73 0.35 4.14
CA VAL A 323 -10.71 1.19 3.48
C VAL A 323 -9.37 0.44 3.38
N PHE A 324 -8.82 0.42 2.17
CA PHE A 324 -7.57 -0.27 1.88
C PHE A 324 -6.61 0.66 1.17
N SER A 325 -5.31 0.40 1.36
CA SER A 325 -4.23 0.98 0.59
C SER A 325 -3.69 -0.04 -0.39
N VAL A 326 -3.40 0.40 -1.62
CA VAL A 326 -2.76 -0.41 -2.65
C VAL A 326 -1.49 0.28 -3.11
N LEU A 327 -0.35 -0.31 -2.78
CA LEU A 327 0.93 0.06 -3.37
C LEU A 327 1.08 -0.72 -4.68
N SER A 328 1.28 -0.05 -5.81
CA SER A 328 1.37 -0.68 -7.13
C SER A 328 2.50 -0.12 -7.97
N TYR A 329 3.35 -0.99 -8.46
CA TYR A 329 4.51 -0.71 -9.29
C TYR A 329 4.29 -1.31 -10.67
N GLY A 330 4.44 -0.49 -11.72
CA GLY A 330 4.54 -0.95 -13.10
C GLY A 330 5.95 -0.74 -13.61
N LYS A 331 6.58 -1.80 -14.14
CA LYS A 331 7.92 -1.76 -14.72
C LYS A 331 7.88 -2.19 -16.19
N VAL A 332 8.53 -1.40 -17.05
CA VAL A 332 8.73 -1.68 -18.48
C VAL A 332 10.16 -1.28 -18.84
N GLY A 333 10.97 -2.23 -19.29
CA GLY A 333 12.42 -2.04 -19.41
C GLY A 333 13.02 -1.57 -18.08
N GLU A 334 13.77 -0.46 -18.10
CA GLU A 334 14.37 0.14 -16.90
C GLU A 334 13.45 1.14 -16.17
N VAL A 335 12.31 1.48 -16.77
CA VAL A 335 11.40 2.49 -16.19
C VAL A 335 10.43 1.82 -15.22
N THR A 336 10.41 2.29 -13.98
CA THR A 336 9.42 1.91 -12.96
C THR A 336 8.55 3.12 -12.61
N GLN A 337 7.23 2.92 -12.55
CA GLN A 337 6.27 3.89 -12.04
C GLN A 337 5.61 3.33 -10.79
N ARG A 338 5.50 4.15 -9.74
CA ARG A 338 5.02 3.74 -8.42
C ARG A 338 3.79 4.54 -8.05
N PHE A 339 2.78 3.85 -7.57
CA PHE A 339 1.53 4.45 -7.12
C PHE A 339 1.16 3.92 -5.75
N LEU A 340 0.58 4.77 -4.92
CA LEU A 340 -0.18 4.37 -3.74
C LEU A 340 -1.62 4.84 -3.92
N ALA A 341 -2.58 3.95 -3.78
CA ALA A 341 -3.99 4.27 -3.90
C ALA A 341 -4.71 3.98 -2.59
N ILE A 342 -5.51 4.93 -2.11
CA ILE A 342 -6.50 4.68 -1.06
C ILE A 342 -7.80 4.33 -1.76
N ILE A 343 -8.33 3.15 -1.46
CA ILE A 343 -9.58 2.64 -2.03
C ILE A 343 -10.56 2.31 -0.91
N GLU A 344 -11.83 2.54 -1.19
CA GLU A 344 -12.92 2.26 -0.25
C GLU A 344 -13.90 1.28 -0.89
N LYS A 345 -14.26 0.27 -0.12
CA LYS A 345 -15.31 -0.68 -0.43
C LYS A 345 -16.62 -0.13 0.14
N GLU A 346 -17.55 0.18 -0.75
CA GLU A 346 -18.90 0.54 -0.34
C GLU A 346 -19.66 -0.70 0.11
N LYS A 347 -20.58 -0.51 1.06
CA LYS A 347 -21.53 -1.57 1.42
C LYS A 347 -22.38 -1.85 0.18
N PRO A 348 -22.55 -3.13 -0.22
CA PRO A 348 -23.37 -3.45 -1.38
C PRO A 348 -24.80 -2.96 -1.14
N GLU A 349 -25.32 -2.14 -2.05
CA GLU A 349 -26.76 -1.90 -2.13
C GLU A 349 -27.48 -3.23 -2.39
N GLN A 350 -28.75 -3.32 -1.98
CA GLN A 350 -29.52 -4.56 -1.79
C GLN A 350 -29.50 -5.59 -2.95
N ASN A 351 -28.99 -5.27 -4.14
CA ASN A 351 -28.84 -6.17 -5.30
C ASN A 351 -27.52 -6.02 -6.10
N GLY A 352 -26.48 -5.35 -5.57
CA GLY A 352 -25.27 -5.00 -6.34
C GLY A 352 -23.99 -5.77 -5.98
N ARG A 353 -23.05 -5.84 -6.93
CA ARG A 353 -21.63 -6.18 -6.66
C ARG A 353 -21.05 -5.11 -5.73
N ALA A 354 -20.12 -5.48 -4.84
CA ALA A 354 -19.36 -4.51 -4.06
C ALA A 354 -18.71 -3.48 -4.98
N ILE A 355 -19.02 -2.20 -4.80
CA ILE A 355 -18.38 -1.13 -5.54
C ILE A 355 -17.13 -0.73 -4.75
N VAL A 356 -15.97 -0.86 -5.39
CA VAL A 356 -14.71 -0.35 -4.84
C VAL A 356 -14.41 0.97 -5.55
N LYS A 357 -14.24 2.05 -4.79
CA LYS A 357 -13.97 3.41 -5.30
C LYS A 357 -12.56 3.85 -4.92
N LEU A 358 -11.92 4.61 -5.80
CA LEU A 358 -10.65 5.25 -5.53
C LEU A 358 -10.89 6.57 -4.77
N LYS A 359 -10.44 6.66 -3.52
CA LYS A 359 -10.51 7.90 -2.72
C LYS A 359 -9.34 8.84 -3.02
N LYS A 360 -8.14 8.29 -3.15
CA LYS A 360 -6.91 9.07 -3.32
C LYS A 360 -5.86 8.28 -4.09
N LEU A 361 -5.06 9.00 -4.89
CA LEU A 361 -3.94 8.42 -5.63
C LEU A 361 -2.69 9.29 -5.42
N TYR A 362 -1.60 8.65 -5.02
CA TYR A 362 -0.26 9.22 -4.97
C TYR A 362 0.56 8.64 -6.11
N TRP A 363 1.29 9.51 -6.80
CA TRP A 363 2.35 9.11 -7.73
C TRP A 363 3.67 9.30 -7.00
N LEU A 364 4.33 8.20 -6.65
CA LEU A 364 5.51 8.16 -5.78
C LEU A 364 6.82 8.27 -6.55
#